data_AF-A0A319D9R7-F1
#
_entry.id   AF-A0A319D9R7-F1
#
_cell.length_a   1.000
_cell.length_b   1.000
_cell.length_c   1.000
_cell.angle_alpha   90.00
_cell.angle_beta   90.00
_cell.angle_gamma   90.00
#
_symmetry.space_group_name_H-M   'P 1'
#
loop_
_entity.id
_entity.type
_entity.pdbx_description
1 polymer ?
#
loop_
_entity_poly.entity_id
_entity_poly.type
_entity_poly.pdbx_seq_one_letter_code
_entity_poly.pdbx_strand_id
1 'polypeptide(L)'
;MPPFGLLGATFLIARVIQLCCLITIIGLTANFIAEIVSNNASPPGIFIGTITVTSISVIYAFITSILFLDNILPFLATTILDTLILIAVIVVSVIIGKPLSYLQCNNIENVAGDGSSSAYTFAAHLSSYVDHLGGKIDYQDWIGATKTVCLEAKSIWGLCLSLW
;
A
#
# COMPACT_ATOMS: atom_id res chain seq x y z
N MET A 1 7.91 -15.66 29.39
CA MET A 1 7.35 -14.35 29.76
C MET A 1 7.98 -13.35 28.81
N PRO A 2 7.23 -12.53 28.05
CA PRO A 2 7.89 -11.53 27.22
C PRO A 2 8.77 -10.67 28.14
N PRO A 3 10.03 -10.45 27.78
CA PRO A 3 10.83 -9.47 28.49
C PRO A 3 10.11 -8.12 28.37
N PHE A 4 10.25 -7.24 29.37
CA PHE A 4 9.60 -5.92 29.43
C PHE A 4 8.10 -5.89 29.78
N GLY A 5 7.50 -7.01 30.23
CA GLY A 5 6.13 -7.02 30.76
C GLY A 5 5.06 -6.67 29.71
N LEU A 6 4.05 -5.88 30.09
CA LEU A 6 2.94 -5.52 29.20
C LEU A 6 3.40 -4.72 27.96
N LEU A 7 4.40 -3.84 28.13
CA LEU A 7 4.96 -3.00 27.06
C LEU A 7 5.64 -3.84 25.97
N GLY A 8 6.33 -4.91 26.39
CA GLY A 8 6.92 -5.85 25.45
C GLY A 8 5.88 -6.67 24.68
N ALA A 9 4.81 -7.07 25.36
CA ALA A 9 3.70 -7.80 24.73
C ALA A 9 2.95 -6.95 23.70
N THR A 10 2.65 -5.69 24.00
CA THR A 10 1.97 -4.78 23.06
C THR A 10 2.84 -4.47 21.85
N PHE A 11 4.15 -4.28 22.04
CA PHE A 11 5.09 -4.07 20.93
C PHE A 11 5.14 -5.28 19.98
N LEU A 12 5.24 -6.49 20.52
CA LEU A 12 5.29 -7.71 19.71
C LEU A 12 3.97 -7.93 18.95
N ILE A 13 2.84 -7.71 19.60
CA ILE A 13 1.51 -7.82 18.96
C ILE A 13 1.38 -6.79 17.82
N ALA A 14 1.80 -5.54 18.05
CA ALA A 14 1.80 -4.49 17.03
C ALA A 14 2.67 -4.87 15.82
N ARG A 15 3.84 -5.47 16.03
CA ARG A 15 4.69 -5.95 14.93
C ARG A 15 4.09 -7.13 14.17
N VAL A 16 3.42 -8.06 14.85
CA VAL A 16 2.77 -9.20 14.20
C VAL A 16 1.61 -8.74 13.31
N ILE A 17 0.74 -7.87 13.82
CA ILE A 17 -0.37 -7.33 13.01
C ILE A 17 0.17 -6.51 11.84
N GLN A 18 1.26 -5.78 12.05
CA GLN A 18 1.93 -5.01 11.01
C GLN A 18 2.45 -5.91 9.87
N LEU A 19 3.11 -7.02 10.22
CA LEU A 19 3.59 -8.00 9.25
C LEU A 19 2.44 -8.65 8.46
N CYS A 20 1.35 -9.05 9.12
CA CYS A 20 0.18 -9.63 8.45
C CYS A 20 -0.44 -8.67 7.41
N CYS A 21 -0.56 -7.38 7.76
CA CYS A 21 -1.10 -6.39 6.84
C CYS A 21 -0.15 -6.13 5.66
N LEU A 22 1.16 -6.01 5.90
CA LEU A 22 2.15 -5.80 4.83
C LEU A 22 2.18 -6.98 3.83
N ILE A 23 2.07 -8.23 4.31
CA ILE A 23 1.97 -9.41 3.44
C ILE A 23 0.73 -9.34 2.55
N THR A 24 -0.41 -8.90 3.11
CA THR A 24 -1.65 -8.73 2.35
C THR A 24 -1.50 -7.67 1.26
N ILE A 25 -0.85 -6.54 1.58
CA ILE A 25 -0.56 -5.46 0.62
C ILE A 25 0.33 -5.97 -0.51
N ILE A 26 1.39 -6.72 -0.19
CA ILE A 26 2.27 -7.33 -1.20
C ILE A 26 1.49 -8.30 -2.09
N GLY A 27 0.66 -9.16 -1.52
CA GLY A 27 -0.14 -10.13 -2.28
C GLY A 27 -1.11 -9.47 -3.26
N LEU A 28 -1.83 -8.43 -2.80
CA LEU A 28 -2.72 -7.65 -3.66
C LEU A 28 -1.91 -6.95 -4.77
N THR A 29 -0.79 -6.31 -4.44
CA THR A 29 0.04 -5.60 -5.43
C THR A 29 0.72 -6.53 -6.43
N ALA A 30 1.14 -7.73 -5.99
CA ALA A 30 1.69 -8.75 -6.88
C ALA A 30 0.65 -9.24 -7.90
N ASN A 31 -0.61 -9.37 -7.48
CA ASN A 31 -1.70 -9.71 -8.40
C ASN A 31 -1.93 -8.61 -9.45
N PHE A 32 -1.90 -7.33 -9.04
CA PHE A 32 -1.95 -6.20 -9.99
C PHE A 32 -0.80 -6.25 -11.00
N ILE A 33 0.42 -6.58 -10.58
CA ILE A 33 1.58 -6.66 -11.49
C ILE A 33 1.47 -7.86 -12.43
N ALA A 34 1.05 -9.03 -11.94
CA ALA A 34 0.84 -10.21 -12.77
C ALA A 34 -0.19 -9.91 -13.87
N GLU A 35 -1.25 -9.17 -13.53
CA GLU A 35 -2.26 -8.72 -14.47
C GLU A 35 -1.71 -7.74 -15.52
N ILE A 36 -0.90 -6.77 -15.10
CA ILE A 36 -0.28 -5.77 -15.98
C ILE A 36 0.67 -6.44 -16.98
N VAL A 37 1.50 -7.37 -16.50
CA VAL A 37 2.43 -8.13 -17.35
C VAL A 37 1.68 -9.08 -18.28
N SER A 38 0.59 -9.71 -17.82
CA SER A 38 -0.27 -10.55 -18.66
C SER A 38 -0.91 -9.76 -19.81
N ASN A 39 -1.12 -8.46 -19.65
CA ASN A 39 -1.67 -7.56 -20.67
C ASN A 39 -0.59 -6.81 -21.47
N ASN A 40 0.67 -7.25 -21.41
CA ASN A 40 1.79 -6.69 -22.17
C ASN A 40 2.04 -5.19 -21.92
N ALA A 41 1.66 -4.69 -20.74
CA ALA A 41 1.86 -3.31 -20.33
C ALA A 41 3.02 -3.20 -19.32
N SER A 42 3.72 -2.06 -19.32
CA SER A 42 4.77 -1.80 -18.33
C SER A 42 4.15 -1.27 -17.03
N PRO A 43 4.48 -1.85 -15.86
CA PRO A 43 3.96 -1.38 -14.59
C PRO A 43 4.44 0.04 -14.29
N PRO A 44 3.55 0.93 -13.81
CA PRO A 44 3.93 2.31 -13.57
C PRO A 44 4.86 2.49 -12.38
N GLY A 45 5.75 3.50 -12.45
CA GLY A 45 6.82 3.75 -11.47
C GLY A 45 6.33 3.91 -10.02
N ILE A 46 5.10 4.42 -9.82
CA ILE A 46 4.50 4.54 -8.48
C ILE A 46 4.31 3.18 -7.82
N PHE A 47 3.85 2.17 -8.54
CA PHE A 47 3.62 0.84 -7.97
C PHE A 47 4.95 0.17 -7.61
N ILE A 48 5.96 0.35 -8.46
CA ILE A 48 7.32 -0.13 -8.18
C ILE A 48 7.88 0.56 -6.93
N GLY A 49 7.68 1.87 -6.78
CA GLY A 49 8.03 2.62 -5.57
C GLY A 49 7.31 2.11 -4.31
N THR A 50 6.01 1.79 -4.41
CA THR A 50 5.26 1.25 -3.26
C THR A 50 5.72 -0.14 -2.86
N ILE A 51 5.99 -1.04 -3.82
CA ILE A 51 6.46 -2.40 -3.53
C ILE A 51 7.86 -2.36 -2.91
N THR A 52 8.75 -1.51 -3.42
CA THR A 52 10.11 -1.40 -2.88
C THR A 52 10.10 -0.92 -1.43
N VAL A 53 9.34 0.14 -1.11
CA VAL A 53 9.20 0.66 0.26
C VAL A 53 8.53 -0.35 1.19
N THR A 54 7.46 -1.02 0.74
CA THR A 54 6.77 -2.04 1.55
C THR A 54 7.64 -3.28 1.79
N SER A 55 8.46 -3.69 0.82
CA SER A 55 9.39 -4.81 0.97
C SER A 55 10.48 -4.52 2.00
N ILE A 56 11.07 -3.30 1.96
CA ILE A 56 12.05 -2.86 2.96
C ILE A 56 11.43 -2.81 4.35
N SER A 57 10.19 -2.31 4.45
CA SER A 57 9.40 -2.30 5.69
C SER A 57 9.19 -3.69 6.30
N VAL A 58 8.88 -4.70 5.48
CA VAL A 58 8.71 -6.09 5.95
C VAL A 58 10.01 -6.63 6.54
N ILE A 59 11.12 -6.42 5.83
CA ILE A 59 12.45 -6.87 6.29
C ILE A 59 12.80 -6.19 7.62
N TYR A 60 12.56 -4.88 7.73
CA TYR A 60 12.78 -4.13 8.96
C TYR A 60 11.93 -4.62 10.14
N ALA A 61 10.63 -4.82 9.93
CA ALA A 61 9.71 -5.32 10.95
C ALA A 61 10.09 -6.74 11.39
N PHE A 62 10.54 -7.58 10.47
CA PHE A 62 11.02 -8.94 10.76
C PHE A 62 12.30 -8.94 11.61
N ILE A 63 13.32 -8.18 11.20
CA ILE A 63 14.59 -8.07 11.95
C ILE A 63 14.35 -7.52 13.35
N THR A 64 13.51 -6.48 13.46
CA THR A 64 13.18 -5.85 14.74
C THR A 64 12.39 -6.79 15.66
N SER A 65 11.55 -7.67 15.11
CA SER A 65 10.83 -8.70 15.87
C SER A 65 11.78 -9.74 16.46
N ILE A 66 12.78 -10.20 15.69
CA ILE A 66 13.82 -11.13 16.18
C ILE A 66 14.68 -10.46 17.26
N LEU A 67 15.14 -9.25 17.00
CA LEU A 67 16.03 -8.54 17.91
C LEU A 67 15.34 -8.13 19.23
N PHE A 68 14.00 -8.00 19.21
CA PHE A 68 13.17 -7.88 20.41
C PHE A 68 13.11 -9.18 21.23
N LEU A 69 12.99 -10.34 20.57
CA LEU A 69 13.04 -11.64 21.25
C LEU A 69 14.40 -11.87 21.92
N ASP A 70 15.47 -11.37 21.30
CA ASP A 70 16.85 -11.44 21.83
C ASP A 70 17.15 -10.44 22.95
N ASN A 71 16.20 -9.60 23.40
CA ASN A 71 16.38 -8.60 24.48
C ASN A 71 17.43 -7.50 24.24
N ILE A 72 18.02 -7.41 23.04
CA ILE A 72 19.13 -6.50 22.76
C ILE A 72 18.64 -5.12 22.26
N LEU A 73 17.32 -4.97 22.09
CA LEU A 73 16.75 -3.84 21.36
C LEU A 73 16.77 -2.50 22.15
N PRO A 74 17.51 -1.47 21.70
CA PRO A 74 17.36 -0.12 22.20
C PRO A 74 16.08 0.50 21.62
N PHE A 75 14.99 0.53 22.40
CA PHE A 75 13.69 1.07 21.99
C PHE A 75 13.77 2.45 21.31
N LEU A 76 14.69 3.31 21.76
CA LEU A 76 14.86 4.65 21.20
C LEU A 76 15.36 4.64 19.75
N ALA A 77 16.28 3.74 19.39
CA ALA A 77 16.79 3.65 18.02
C ALA A 77 15.73 3.08 17.08
N THR A 78 14.95 2.11 17.55
CA THR A 78 13.79 1.57 16.85
C THR A 78 12.77 2.67 16.56
N THR A 79 12.38 3.47 17.55
CA THR A 79 11.42 4.57 17.34
C THR A 79 11.90 5.59 16.29
N ILE A 80 13.19 5.93 16.28
CA ILE A 80 13.75 6.85 15.27
C ILE A 80 13.63 6.24 13.86
N LEU A 81 13.96 4.97 13.72
CA LEU A 81 13.93 4.28 12.43
C LEU A 81 12.49 4.04 11.94
N ASP A 82 11.57 3.71 12.85
CA ASP A 82 10.13 3.65 12.56
C ASP A 82 9.60 5.02 12.10
N THR A 83 10.00 6.12 12.75
CA THR A 83 9.60 7.48 12.34
C THR A 83 10.09 7.81 10.94
N LEU A 84 11.32 7.40 10.60
CA LEU A 84 11.89 7.62 9.26
C LEU A 84 11.12 6.83 8.18
N ILE A 85 10.73 5.59 8.49
CA ILE A 85 9.93 4.75 7.58
C ILE A 85 8.51 5.31 7.45
N LEU A 86 7.92 5.78 8.54
CA LEU A 86 6.60 6.42 8.56
C LEU A 86 6.58 7.62 7.62
N ILE A 87 7.61 8.48 7.66
CA ILE A 87 7.73 9.62 6.72
C ILE A 87 7.75 9.14 5.26
N ALA A 88 8.51 8.08 4.95
CA ALA A 88 8.54 7.53 3.60
C ALA A 88 7.17 6.99 3.15
N VAL A 89 6.46 6.28 4.03
CA VAL A 89 5.12 5.75 3.76
C VAL A 89 4.10 6.88 3.59
N ILE A 90 4.19 7.97 4.37
CA ILE A 90 3.34 9.15 4.20
C ILE A 90 3.53 9.76 2.82
N VAL A 91 4.78 9.97 2.37
CA VAL A 91 5.03 10.60 1.06
C VAL A 91 4.41 9.79 -0.07
N VAL A 92 4.64 8.48 -0.07
CA VAL A 92 4.06 7.55 -1.06
C VAL A 92 2.53 7.57 -0.96
N SER A 93 1.99 7.58 0.26
CA SER A 93 0.55 7.63 0.51
C SER A 93 -0.08 8.95 0.07
N VAL A 94 0.58 10.09 0.19
CA VAL A 94 0.03 11.39 -0.25
C VAL A 94 -0.03 11.45 -1.78
N ILE A 95 0.99 10.91 -2.46
CA ILE A 95 1.05 10.87 -3.93
C ILE A 95 -0.13 10.04 -4.49
N ILE A 96 -0.37 8.87 -3.91
CA ILE A 96 -1.46 7.95 -4.33
C ILE A 96 -2.82 8.39 -3.77
N GLY A 97 -2.84 8.97 -2.58
CA GLY A 97 -4.05 9.33 -1.85
C GLY A 97 -4.80 10.50 -2.48
N LYS A 98 -4.10 11.43 -3.13
CA LYS A 98 -4.74 12.54 -3.86
C LYS A 98 -5.75 12.06 -4.89
N PRO A 99 -5.37 11.26 -5.92
CA PRO A 99 -6.34 10.73 -6.87
C PRO A 99 -7.43 9.86 -6.23
N LEU A 100 -7.08 9.03 -5.24
CA LEU A 100 -8.05 8.15 -4.56
C LEU A 100 -9.11 8.92 -3.75
N SER A 101 -8.75 10.07 -3.19
CA SER A 101 -9.67 10.87 -2.37
C SER A 101 -10.76 11.54 -3.22
N TYR A 102 -10.44 11.95 -4.45
CA TYR A 102 -11.40 12.54 -5.40
C TYR A 102 -12.29 11.50 -6.09
N LEU A 103 -12.03 10.21 -5.86
CA LEU A 103 -12.70 9.15 -6.56
C LEU A 103 -13.96 8.65 -5.84
N GLN A 104 -15.11 8.83 -6.47
CA GLN A 104 -16.37 8.30 -5.96
C GLN A 104 -16.60 6.87 -6.49
N CYS A 105 -16.17 5.87 -5.72
CA CYS A 105 -16.35 4.44 -6.08
C CYS A 105 -17.82 4.04 -6.29
N ASN A 106 -18.80 4.84 -5.86
CA ASN A 106 -20.22 4.54 -6.04
C ASN A 106 -20.77 4.94 -7.42
N ASN A 107 -20.07 5.83 -8.14
CA ASN A 107 -20.46 6.35 -9.45
C ASN A 107 -19.75 5.63 -10.60
N ILE A 108 -18.78 4.76 -10.28
CA ILE A 108 -18.19 3.82 -11.24
C ILE A 108 -19.28 2.80 -11.56
N GLU A 109 -19.93 2.95 -12.71
CA GLU A 109 -20.85 1.94 -13.21
C GLU A 109 -20.10 0.59 -13.27
N ASN A 110 -20.75 -0.47 -12.77
CA ASN A 110 -20.25 -1.83 -12.89
C ASN A 110 -20.30 -2.23 -14.38
N VAL A 111 -19.40 -1.70 -15.20
CA VAL A 111 -19.19 -2.20 -16.55
C VAL A 111 -18.39 -3.49 -16.40
N ALA A 112 -19.09 -4.56 -16.01
CA ALA A 112 -18.64 -5.94 -16.14
C ALA A 112 -18.68 -6.37 -17.62
N GLY A 113 -18.26 -5.47 -18.51
CA GLY A 113 -18.31 -5.61 -19.95
C GLY A 113 -16.90 -5.65 -20.50
N ASP A 114 -16.50 -6.86 -20.88
CA ASP A 114 -15.45 -7.17 -21.86
C ASP A 114 -13.99 -7.18 -21.37
N GLY A 115 -13.55 -8.39 -20.99
CA GLY A 115 -12.27 -9.01 -21.37
C GLY A 115 -10.96 -8.37 -20.91
N SER A 116 -11.02 -7.23 -20.26
CA SER A 116 -9.90 -6.34 -20.10
C SER A 116 -9.80 -6.01 -18.59
N SER A 117 -9.21 -6.95 -17.86
CA SER A 117 -8.91 -6.92 -16.43
C SER A 117 -8.88 -5.56 -15.69
N SER A 118 -9.88 -5.36 -14.86
CA SER A 118 -10.19 -4.17 -14.05
C SER A 118 -9.05 -3.63 -13.17
N ALA A 119 -8.02 -4.42 -12.93
CA ALA A 119 -6.87 -4.10 -12.10
C ALA A 119 -5.80 -3.28 -12.84
N TYR A 120 -5.52 -3.61 -14.10
CA TYR A 120 -4.50 -2.88 -14.87
C TYR A 120 -5.03 -1.52 -15.35
N THR A 121 -6.32 -1.42 -15.72
CA THR A 121 -6.93 -0.16 -16.16
C THR A 121 -6.80 0.87 -15.06
N PHE A 122 -7.23 0.49 -13.85
CA PHE A 122 -7.12 1.31 -12.65
C PHE A 122 -5.68 1.75 -12.37
N ALA A 123 -4.72 0.82 -12.42
CA ALA A 123 -3.30 1.13 -12.19
C ALA A 123 -2.72 2.10 -13.24
N ALA A 124 -3.06 1.91 -14.52
CA ALA A 124 -2.60 2.76 -15.62
C ALA A 124 -3.18 4.18 -15.53
N HIS A 125 -4.49 4.31 -15.27
CA HIS A 125 -5.15 5.61 -15.10
C HIS A 125 -4.65 6.35 -13.85
N LEU A 126 -4.46 5.62 -12.75
CA LEU A 126 -3.89 6.19 -11.51
C LEU A 126 -2.50 6.76 -11.75
N SER A 127 -1.64 6.04 -12.49
CA SER A 127 -0.29 6.53 -12.79
C SER A 127 -0.30 7.71 -13.74
N SER A 128 -1.14 7.69 -14.78
CA SER A 128 -1.25 8.82 -15.72
C SER A 128 -1.64 10.10 -14.98
N TYR A 129 -2.57 10.00 -14.02
CA TYR A 129 -2.99 11.13 -13.19
C TYR A 129 -1.90 11.65 -12.26
N VAL A 130 -1.12 10.76 -11.64
CA VAL A 130 0.01 11.15 -10.80
C VAL A 130 1.09 11.86 -11.61
N ASP A 131 1.33 11.43 -12.86
CA ASP A 131 2.28 12.08 -13.75
C ASP A 131 1.80 13.48 -14.20
N HIS A 132 0.48 13.69 -14.28
CA HIS A 132 -0.17 14.93 -14.72
C HIS A 132 -0.73 15.82 -13.60
N LEU A 133 -0.23 15.71 -12.35
CA LEU A 133 -0.65 16.47 -11.15
C LEU A 133 -1.12 17.91 -11.45
N GLY A 134 -2.44 18.09 -11.68
CA GLY A 134 -3.08 19.40 -11.89
C GLY A 134 -4.24 19.46 -12.90
N GLY A 135 -4.48 18.42 -13.70
CA GLY A 135 -5.57 18.41 -14.69
C GLY A 135 -6.97 18.18 -14.10
N LYS A 136 -7.96 18.99 -14.50
CA LYS A 136 -9.38 18.88 -14.14
C LYS A 136 -9.96 17.59 -14.73
N ILE A 137 -10.58 16.75 -13.92
CA ILE A 137 -11.02 15.40 -14.30
C ILE A 137 -12.41 15.45 -14.95
N ASP A 138 -12.54 14.87 -16.14
CA ASP A 138 -13.79 14.39 -16.69
C ASP A 138 -14.03 12.95 -16.20
N TYR A 139 -15.09 12.75 -15.42
CA TYR A 139 -15.41 11.47 -14.77
C TYR A 139 -15.65 10.31 -15.75
N GLN A 140 -15.79 10.61 -17.04
CA GLN A 140 -16.03 9.64 -18.10
C GLN A 140 -14.77 8.90 -18.59
N ASP A 141 -13.56 9.31 -18.19
CA ASP A 141 -12.33 8.57 -18.57
C ASP A 141 -11.97 7.43 -17.60
N TRP A 142 -12.74 7.26 -16.51
CA TRP A 142 -12.57 6.21 -15.50
C TRP A 142 -13.28 4.89 -15.84
N ILE A 143 -13.77 4.76 -17.08
CA ILE A 143 -14.70 3.70 -17.55
C ILE A 143 -14.10 2.27 -17.55
N GLY A 144 -12.82 2.08 -17.22
CA GLY A 144 -12.19 0.74 -17.16
C GLY A 144 -12.08 0.08 -15.77
N ALA A 145 -12.31 0.80 -14.67
CA ALA A 145 -12.04 0.28 -13.32
C ALA A 145 -13.31 -0.28 -12.65
N THR A 146 -13.22 -1.37 -11.89
CA THR A 146 -14.36 -1.91 -11.13
C THR A 146 -14.49 -1.25 -9.75
N LYS A 147 -15.72 -1.03 -9.29
CA LYS A 147 -16.03 -0.54 -7.92
C LYS A 147 -15.29 -1.28 -6.82
N THR A 148 -15.13 -2.60 -6.95
CA THR A 148 -14.40 -3.47 -6.01
C THR A 148 -12.93 -3.07 -5.90
N VAL A 149 -12.23 -2.93 -7.03
CA VAL A 149 -10.81 -2.54 -7.10
C VAL A 149 -10.59 -1.14 -6.50
N CYS A 150 -11.51 -0.22 -6.75
CA CYS A 150 -11.50 1.12 -6.16
C CYS A 150 -11.58 1.10 -4.62
N LEU A 151 -12.50 0.31 -4.07
CA LEU A 151 -12.68 0.17 -2.62
C LEU A 151 -11.49 -0.56 -1.99
N GLU A 152 -10.96 -1.58 -2.64
CA GLU A 152 -9.78 -2.31 -2.19
C GLU A 152 -8.55 -1.39 -2.15
N ALA A 153 -8.26 -0.64 -3.21
CA ALA A 153 -7.16 0.33 -3.24
C ALA A 153 -7.27 1.40 -2.14
N LYS A 154 -8.49 1.89 -1.89
CA LYS A 154 -8.76 2.85 -0.80
C LYS A 154 -8.52 2.24 0.57
N SER A 155 -8.86 0.96 0.76
CA SER A 155 -8.61 0.22 1.99
C SER A 155 -7.12 -0.05 2.22
N ILE A 156 -6.39 -0.43 1.16
CA ILE A 156 -4.92 -0.65 1.18
C ILE A 156 -4.21 0.64 1.60
N TRP A 157 -4.61 1.77 1.00
CA TRP A 157 -4.08 3.08 1.35
C TRP A 157 -4.33 3.46 2.81
N GLY A 158 -5.57 3.29 3.29
CA GLY A 158 -5.92 3.56 4.69
C GLY A 158 -5.17 2.65 5.67
N LEU A 159 -5.01 1.38 5.31
CA LEU A 159 -4.22 0.42 6.09
C LEU A 159 -2.75 0.81 6.15
N CYS A 160 -2.13 1.18 5.02
CA CYS A 160 -0.75 1.67 4.97
C CYS A 160 -0.49 2.84 5.93
N LEU A 161 -1.43 3.79 6.03
CA LEU A 161 -1.33 4.92 6.96
C LEU A 161 -1.56 4.53 8.42
N SER A 162 -2.41 3.53 8.69
CA SER A 162 -2.71 3.08 10.07
C SER A 162 -1.63 2.20 10.69
N LEU A 163 -0.74 1.64 9.86
CA LEU A 163 0.25 0.63 10.25
C LEU A 163 1.51 1.19 10.92
N TRP A 164 1.74 2.50 10.84
CA TRP A 164 2.96 3.17 11.28
C TRP A 164 2.65 4.32 12.23
#